data_AF-R0C588-F1
#
_entry.id   AF-R0C588-F1
#
_cell.length_a   1.000
_cell.length_b   1.000
_cell.length_c   1.000
_cell.angle_alpha   90.00
_cell.angle_beta   90.00
_cell.angle_gamma   90.00
#
_symmetry.space_group_name_H-M   'P 1'
#
loop_
_entity.id
_entity.type
_entity.pdbx_description
1 polymer ?
#
loop_
_entity_poly.entity_id
_entity_poly.type
_entity_poly.pdbx_seq_one_letter_code
_entity_poly.pdbx_strand_id
1 'polypeptide(L)'
;MKKAAYISATILEVLCLAGAWAVQFFTRTKMGMARYVVYKNRGWESRYPMELLAKGAALVMVLLTAMLLLCFLRRRRNLTKALWAVNAGMVLLTSGYAVFTWMNSTDGFRAYYFISPILGTVSLIQCAKAWIGMLGCRNG
;
A
#
# COMPACT_ATOMS: atom_id res chain seq x y z
N MET A 1 -2.73 21.99 12.29
CA MET A 1 -3.47 20.72 12.03
C MET A 1 -2.85 19.85 10.93
N LYS A 2 -2.41 20.41 9.78
CA LYS A 2 -1.81 19.62 8.67
C LYS A 2 -0.57 18.79 9.08
N LYS A 3 0.34 19.33 9.91
CA LYS A 3 1.55 18.61 10.36
C LYS A 3 1.24 17.44 11.30
N ALA A 4 0.30 17.61 12.23
CA ALA A 4 -0.10 16.55 13.17
C ALA A 4 -0.77 15.37 12.44
N ALA A 5 -1.66 15.66 11.48
CA ALA A 5 -2.28 14.64 10.63
C ALA A 5 -1.25 13.90 9.75
N TYR A 6 -0.22 14.61 9.29
CA TYR A 6 0.86 14.01 8.50
C TYR A 6 1.73 13.06 9.34
N ILE A 7 2.04 13.46 10.57
CA ILE A 7 2.80 12.63 11.53
C ILE A 7 1.98 11.41 11.94
N SER A 8 0.70 11.57 12.28
CA SER A 8 -0.15 10.44 12.66
C SER A 8 -0.33 9.45 11.51
N ALA A 9 -0.51 9.93 10.27
CA ALA A 9 -0.56 9.08 9.08
C ALA A 9 0.76 8.29 8.88
N THR A 10 1.91 8.91 9.18
CA THR A 10 3.21 8.24 9.06
C THR A 10 3.41 7.18 10.15
N ILE A 11 2.98 7.46 11.39
CA ILE A 11 2.98 6.47 12.48
C ILE A 11 2.07 5.29 12.12
N LEU A 12 0.89 5.56 11.56
CA LEU A 12 -0.05 4.53 11.13
C LEU A 12 0.56 3.66 10.02
N GLU A 13 1.24 4.24 9.02
CA GLU A 13 1.94 3.48 7.98
C GLU A 13 2.99 2.54 8.57
N VAL A 14 3.83 3.03 9.49
CA VAL A 14 4.86 2.21 10.15
C VAL A 14 4.23 1.07 10.95
N LEU A 15 3.14 1.34 11.68
CA LEU A 15 2.39 0.31 12.41
C LEU A 15 1.77 -0.73 11.47
N CYS A 16 1.21 -0.31 10.33
CA CYS A 16 0.66 -1.22 9.33
C CYS A 16 1.76 -2.11 8.72
N LEU A 17 2.91 -1.55 8.38
CA LEU A 17 4.05 -2.33 7.87
C LEU A 17 4.59 -3.31 8.91
N ALA A 18 4.72 -2.88 10.17
CA ALA A 18 5.08 -3.76 11.28
C ALA A 18 4.03 -4.86 11.50
N GLY A 19 2.75 -4.54 11.37
CA GLY A 19 1.65 -5.49 11.44
C GLY A 19 1.70 -6.54 10.33
N ALA A 20 1.95 -6.12 9.09
CA ALA A 20 2.13 -7.05 7.96
C ALA A 20 3.30 -8.01 8.21
N TRP A 21 4.44 -7.49 8.69
CA TRP A 21 5.59 -8.31 9.07
C TRP A 21 5.26 -9.27 10.21
N ALA A 22 4.55 -8.80 11.25
CA ALA A 22 4.15 -9.63 12.38
C ALA A 22 3.22 -10.78 11.95
N VAL A 23 2.23 -10.50 11.09
CA VAL A 23 1.33 -11.53 10.53
C VAL A 23 2.15 -12.58 9.77
N GLN A 24 3.12 -12.18 8.96
CA GLN A 24 4.01 -13.12 8.27
C GLN A 24 4.84 -13.95 9.25
N PHE A 25 5.43 -13.31 10.27
CA PHE A 25 6.24 -13.96 11.29
C PHE A 25 5.43 -15.01 12.06
N PHE A 26 4.26 -14.65 12.57
CA PHE A 26 3.42 -15.59 13.31
C PHE A 26 2.86 -16.70 12.41
N THR A 27 2.56 -16.43 11.14
CA THR A 27 2.14 -17.47 10.19
C THR A 27 3.24 -18.49 9.93
N ARG A 28 4.52 -18.10 9.94
CA ARG A 28 5.65 -19.05 9.81
C ARG A 28 6.00 -19.74 11.12
N THR A 29 5.93 -19.04 12.24
CA THR A 29 6.42 -19.54 13.53
C THR A 29 5.37 -20.38 14.28
N LYS A 30 4.07 -20.14 14.07
CA LYS A 30 2.98 -20.84 14.78
C LYS A 30 2.10 -21.62 13.81
N MET A 31 2.20 -22.96 13.85
CA MET A 31 1.39 -23.84 13.00
C MET A 31 -0.13 -23.64 13.18
N GLY A 32 -0.60 -23.27 14.36
CA GLY A 32 -2.01 -22.97 14.62
C GLY A 32 -2.53 -21.77 13.82
N MET A 33 -1.73 -20.69 13.73
CA MET A 33 -2.08 -19.51 12.94
C MET A 33 -2.03 -19.82 11.44
N ALA A 34 -1.06 -20.62 10.99
CA ALA A 34 -1.00 -21.10 9.62
C ALA A 34 -2.27 -21.87 9.20
N ARG A 35 -2.79 -22.75 10.08
CA ARG A 35 -4.04 -23.49 9.83
C ARG A 35 -5.26 -22.56 9.80
N TYR A 36 -5.34 -21.60 10.73
CA TYR A 36 -6.42 -20.61 10.75
C TYR A 36 -6.47 -19.76 9.48
N VAL A 37 -5.31 -19.26 9.03
CA VAL A 37 -5.17 -18.45 7.81
C VAL A 37 -5.60 -19.25 6.58
N VAL A 38 -5.16 -20.51 6.46
CA VAL A 38 -5.57 -21.39 5.34
C VAL A 38 -7.07 -21.66 5.35
N TYR A 39 -7.67 -21.92 6.51
CA TYR A 39 -9.11 -22.13 6.62
C TYR A 39 -9.90 -20.90 6.17
N LYS A 40 -9.51 -19.71 6.63
CA LYS A 40 -10.13 -18.44 6.22
C LYS A 40 -9.96 -18.15 4.74
N ASN A 41 -8.75 -18.34 4.19
CA ASN A 41 -8.47 -18.13 2.78
C ASN A 41 -9.35 -19.01 1.89
N ARG A 42 -9.49 -20.31 2.21
CA ARG A 42 -10.36 -21.23 1.48
C ARG A 42 -11.83 -20.78 1.49
N GLY A 43 -12.29 -20.27 2.62
CA GLY A 43 -13.64 -19.69 2.74
C GLY A 43 -13.85 -18.44 1.89
N TRP A 44 -12.80 -17.64 1.68
CA TRP A 44 -12.85 -16.45 0.82
C TRP A 44 -12.73 -16.79 -0.66
N GLU A 45 -11.82 -17.68 -1.04
CA GLU A 45 -11.68 -18.17 -2.42
C GLU A 45 -12.94 -18.88 -2.93
N SER A 46 -13.63 -19.61 -2.05
CA SER A 46 -14.91 -20.24 -2.38
C SER A 46 -16.04 -19.26 -2.65
N ARG A 47 -15.94 -18.00 -2.19
CA ARG A 47 -17.01 -16.99 -2.33
C ARG A 47 -16.65 -15.88 -3.32
N TYR A 48 -15.37 -15.55 -3.46
CA TYR A 48 -14.90 -14.43 -4.27
C TYR A 48 -13.61 -14.79 -5.01
N PRO A 49 -13.44 -14.33 -6.26
CA PRO A 49 -12.18 -14.47 -7.00
C PRO A 49 -11.14 -13.48 -6.44
N MET A 50 -10.60 -13.83 -5.28
CA MET A 50 -9.85 -12.92 -4.42
C MET A 50 -8.49 -12.52 -5.03
N GLU A 51 -7.90 -13.39 -5.86
CA GLU A 51 -6.73 -13.04 -6.67
C GLU A 51 -7.02 -11.97 -7.72
N LEU A 52 -8.18 -12.05 -8.39
CA LEU A 52 -8.59 -11.05 -9.37
C LEU A 52 -8.82 -9.70 -8.71
N LEU A 53 -9.45 -9.71 -7.52
CA LEU A 53 -9.68 -8.51 -6.73
C LEU A 53 -8.35 -7.87 -6.27
N ALA A 54 -7.40 -8.67 -5.80
CA ALA A 54 -6.08 -8.18 -5.39
C ALA A 54 -5.30 -7.58 -6.56
N LYS A 55 -5.24 -8.29 -7.70
CA LYS A 55 -4.56 -7.80 -8.92
C LYS A 55 -5.26 -6.56 -9.50
N GLY A 56 -6.59 -6.54 -9.51
CA GLY A 56 -7.39 -5.38 -9.92
C GLY A 56 -7.14 -4.17 -9.04
N ALA A 57 -7.12 -4.34 -7.72
CA ALA A 57 -6.80 -3.27 -6.78
C ALA A 57 -5.37 -2.73 -6.98
N ALA A 58 -4.38 -3.61 -7.17
CA ALA A 58 -3.01 -3.19 -7.47
C ALA A 58 -2.92 -2.41 -8.80
N LEU A 59 -3.64 -2.85 -9.84
CA LEU A 59 -3.68 -2.15 -11.12
C LEU A 59 -4.29 -0.75 -10.99
N VAL A 60 -5.41 -0.61 -10.27
CA VAL A 60 -6.02 0.70 -9.97
C VAL A 60 -5.05 1.59 -9.21
N MET A 61 -4.33 1.06 -8.22
CA MET A 61 -3.33 1.81 -7.47
C MET A 61 -2.17 2.28 -8.36
N VAL A 62 -1.65 1.42 -9.24
CA VAL A 62 -0.59 1.81 -10.19
C VAL A 62 -1.06 2.93 -11.12
N LEU A 63 -2.28 2.84 -11.65
CA LEU A 63 -2.86 3.89 -12.50
C LEU A 63 -3.01 5.21 -11.75
N LEU A 64 -3.50 5.16 -10.50
CA LEU A 64 -3.63 6.34 -9.64
C LEU A 64 -2.25 6.99 -9.38
N THR A 65 -1.25 6.19 -9.02
CA THR A 65 0.11 6.65 -8.78
C THR A 65 0.72 7.26 -10.04
N ALA A 66 0.53 6.65 -11.21
CA ALA A 66 0.99 7.18 -12.49
C ALA A 66 0.32 8.54 -12.82
N MET A 67 -0.99 8.66 -12.60
CA MET A 67 -1.73 9.91 -12.78
C MET A 67 -1.18 11.03 -11.86
N LEU A 68 -0.98 10.73 -10.57
CA LEU A 68 -0.40 11.67 -9.61
C LEU A 68 1.02 12.10 -10.00
N LEU A 69 1.82 11.16 -10.50
CA LEU A 69 3.19 11.41 -10.93
C LEU A 69 3.26 12.25 -12.21
N LEU A 70 2.36 12.03 -13.16
CA LEU A 70 2.20 12.90 -14.34
C LEU A 70 1.81 14.33 -13.95
N CYS A 71 0.87 14.48 -13.01
CA CYS A 71 0.50 15.78 -12.45
C CYS A 71 1.70 16.47 -11.78
N PHE A 72 2.51 15.71 -11.03
CA PHE A 72 3.74 16.20 -10.42
C PHE A 72 4.78 16.65 -11.45
N LEU A 73 5.04 15.84 -12.49
CA LEU A 73 6.01 16.17 -13.54
C LEU A 73 5.60 17.39 -14.36
N ARG A 74 4.31 17.54 -14.69
CA ARG A 74 3.78 18.74 -15.35
C ARG A 74 4.01 20.01 -14.51
N ARG A 75 4.00 19.88 -13.19
CA ARG A 75 4.09 20.99 -12.24
C ARG A 75 5.48 21.15 -11.61
N ARG A 76 6.50 20.49 -12.17
CA ARG A 76 7.85 20.36 -11.59
C ARG A 76 8.58 21.67 -11.28
N ARG A 77 8.12 22.78 -11.86
CA ARG A 77 8.82 24.08 -11.88
C ARG A 77 8.74 24.85 -10.55
N ASN A 78 7.78 24.53 -9.68
CA ASN A 78 7.51 25.27 -8.42
C ASN A 78 7.65 24.39 -7.15
N LEU A 79 8.48 23.35 -7.17
CA LEU A 79 8.48 22.32 -6.13
C LEU A 79 9.56 22.49 -5.06
N THR A 80 9.15 22.31 -3.81
CA THR A 80 10.04 22.20 -2.65
C THR A 80 10.68 20.80 -2.55
N LYS A 81 11.90 20.71 -2.00
CA LYS A 81 12.61 19.43 -1.77
C LYS A 81 11.78 18.40 -0.98
N ALA A 82 10.90 18.86 -0.08
CA ALA A 82 10.00 17.99 0.66
C ALA A 82 9.00 17.23 -0.24
N LEU A 83 8.43 17.88 -1.25
CA LEU A 83 7.48 17.25 -2.18
C LEU A 83 8.14 16.17 -3.04
N TRP A 84 9.41 16.34 -3.36
CA TRP A 84 10.21 15.30 -4.03
C TRP A 84 10.35 14.05 -3.17
N ALA A 85 10.64 14.20 -1.87
CA ALA A 85 10.74 13.08 -0.94
C ALA A 85 9.40 12.33 -0.79
N VAL A 86 8.28 13.06 -0.74
CA VAL A 86 6.94 12.45 -0.63
C VAL A 86 6.56 11.66 -1.88
N ASN A 87 6.83 12.21 -3.08
CA ASN A 87 6.56 11.49 -4.33
C ASN A 87 7.50 10.30 -4.54
N ALA A 88 8.78 10.42 -4.15
CA ALA A 88 9.71 9.28 -4.16
C ALA A 88 9.22 8.15 -3.25
N GLY A 89 8.74 8.49 -2.04
CA GLY A 89 8.10 7.54 -1.14
C GLY A 89 6.88 6.87 -1.77
N MET A 90 5.96 7.65 -2.36
CA MET A 90 4.76 7.17 -3.04
C MET A 90 5.08 6.14 -4.12
N VAL A 91 6.07 6.42 -4.97
CA VAL A 91 6.51 5.50 -6.02
C VAL A 91 7.07 4.22 -5.42
N LEU A 92 7.92 4.34 -4.39
CA LEU A 92 8.59 3.20 -3.77
C LEU A 92 7.60 2.25 -3.08
N LEU A 93 6.60 2.75 -2.32
CA LEU A 93 5.61 1.85 -1.69
C LEU A 93 4.62 1.29 -2.70
N THR A 94 4.17 2.08 -3.68
CA THR A 94 3.22 1.57 -4.69
C THR A 94 3.90 0.52 -5.58
N SER A 95 5.16 0.71 -5.96
CA SER A 95 5.92 -0.29 -6.72
C SER A 95 6.17 -1.54 -5.88
N GLY A 96 6.52 -1.38 -4.60
CA GLY A 96 6.64 -2.50 -3.66
C GLY A 96 5.35 -3.30 -3.53
N TYR A 97 4.20 -2.63 -3.41
CA TYR A 97 2.88 -3.27 -3.38
C TYR A 97 2.55 -3.98 -4.69
N ALA A 98 2.80 -3.33 -5.84
CA ALA A 98 2.53 -3.91 -7.16
C ALA A 98 3.39 -5.16 -7.40
N VAL A 99 4.69 -5.09 -7.12
CA VAL A 99 5.63 -6.21 -7.22
C VAL A 99 5.21 -7.34 -6.27
N PHE A 100 4.88 -7.02 -5.01
CA PHE A 100 4.41 -8.01 -4.05
C PHE A 100 3.13 -8.71 -4.53
N THR A 101 2.18 -7.96 -5.08
CA THR A 101 0.88 -8.47 -5.55
C THR A 101 1.01 -9.30 -6.83
N TRP A 102 1.95 -8.96 -7.71
CA TRP A 102 2.17 -9.66 -8.98
C TRP A 102 3.05 -10.91 -8.84
N MET A 103 4.10 -10.84 -8.03
CA MET A 103 5.03 -11.96 -7.82
C MET A 103 4.49 -13.02 -6.86
N ASN A 104 3.64 -12.63 -5.90
CA ASN A 104 3.05 -13.57 -4.95
C ASN A 104 1.63 -13.95 -5.37
N SER A 105 1.31 -15.22 -5.19
CA SER A 105 -0.05 -15.79 -5.33
C SER A 105 -0.30 -16.69 -4.12
N THR A 106 -1.55 -17.12 -3.88
CA THR A 106 -1.89 -17.89 -2.68
C THR A 106 -1.17 -19.23 -2.57
N ASP A 107 -0.69 -19.76 -3.70
CA ASP A 107 0.15 -20.96 -3.76
C ASP A 107 1.54 -20.77 -3.14
N GLY A 108 2.11 -19.56 -3.20
CA GLY A 108 3.43 -19.25 -2.63
C GLY A 108 3.38 -18.66 -1.22
N PHE A 109 2.36 -17.84 -0.92
CA PHE A 109 2.25 -17.10 0.34
C PHE A 109 0.86 -17.21 0.97
N ARG A 110 0.73 -18.08 1.97
CA ARG A 110 -0.55 -18.29 2.67
C ARG A 110 -1.10 -17.02 3.36
N ALA A 111 -0.24 -16.09 3.78
CA ALA A 111 -0.67 -14.82 4.38
C ALA A 111 -1.02 -13.72 3.35
N TYR A 112 -1.00 -14.03 2.05
CA TYR A 112 -1.16 -13.06 0.95
C TYR A 112 -2.44 -12.21 1.07
N TYR A 113 -3.59 -12.84 1.30
CA TYR A 113 -4.86 -12.11 1.43
C TYR A 113 -4.96 -11.20 2.65
N PHE A 114 -4.13 -11.43 3.68
CA PHE A 114 -4.08 -10.55 4.85
C PHE A 114 -3.09 -9.40 4.65
N ILE A 115 -1.97 -9.65 3.97
CA ILE A 115 -0.90 -8.65 3.77
C ILE A 115 -1.23 -7.69 2.62
N SER A 116 -1.83 -8.18 1.53
CA SER A 116 -2.22 -7.35 0.37
C SER A 116 -3.11 -6.14 0.74
N PRO A 117 -4.21 -6.28 1.49
CA PRO A 117 -5.03 -5.12 1.87
C PRO A 117 -4.31 -4.16 2.82
N ILE A 118 -3.41 -4.65 3.68
CA ILE A 118 -2.60 -3.79 4.57
C ILE A 118 -1.65 -2.93 3.73
N LEU A 119 -0.94 -3.54 2.78
CA LEU A 119 -0.04 -2.82 1.86
C LEU A 119 -0.80 -1.86 0.92
N GLY A 120 -1.97 -2.27 0.44
CA GLY A 120 -2.85 -1.40 -0.35
C GLY A 120 -3.29 -0.17 0.44
N THR A 121 -3.66 -0.34 1.71
CA THR A 121 -4.05 0.78 2.60
C THR A 121 -2.90 1.75 2.82
N VAL A 122 -1.69 1.24 3.10
CA VAL A 122 -0.47 2.06 3.24
C VAL A 122 -0.20 2.87 1.97
N SER A 123 -0.30 2.22 0.81
CA SER A 123 -0.09 2.87 -0.49
C SER A 123 -1.12 3.98 -0.76
N LEU A 124 -2.37 3.77 -0.33
CA LEU A 124 -3.47 4.74 -0.47
C LEU A 124 -3.25 5.97 0.43
N ILE A 125 -2.81 5.78 1.67
CA ILE A 125 -2.44 6.88 2.58
C ILE A 125 -1.32 7.72 1.95
N GLN A 126 -0.33 7.08 1.34
CA GLN A 126 0.79 7.79 0.72
C GLN A 126 0.38 8.57 -0.54
N CYS A 127 -0.53 8.01 -1.35
CA CYS A 127 -1.14 8.73 -2.48
C CYS A 127 -1.91 9.97 -2.00
N ALA A 128 -2.67 9.84 -0.91
CA ALA A 128 -3.38 10.97 -0.30
C ALA A 128 -2.41 12.06 0.20
N LYS A 129 -1.30 11.66 0.85
CA LYS A 129 -0.25 12.60 1.29
C LYS A 129 0.40 13.33 0.10
N ALA A 130 0.69 12.62 -0.98
CA ALA A 130 1.24 13.21 -2.21
C ALA A 130 0.27 14.22 -2.84
N TRP A 131 -1.02 13.88 -2.91
CA TRP A 131 -2.07 14.78 -3.41
C TRP A 131 -2.21 16.05 -2.58
N ILE A 132 -2.30 15.92 -1.25
CA ILE A 132 -2.39 17.06 -0.33
C ILE A 132 -1.13 17.95 -0.44
N GLY A 133 0.05 17.33 -0.57
CA GLY A 133 1.30 18.06 -0.82
C GLY A 133 1.23 18.90 -2.09
N MET A 134 0.74 18.32 -3.19
CA MET A 134 0.60 19.03 -4.47
C MET A 134 -0.43 20.18 -4.43
N LEU A 135 -1.52 20.02 -3.67
CA LEU A 135 -2.51 21.09 -3.45
C LEU A 135 -1.96 22.23 -2.59
N GLY A 136 -1.10 21.92 -1.61
CA GLY A 136 -0.45 22.93 -0.76
C GLY A 136 0.37 23.95 -1.57
N CYS A 137 1.06 23.52 -2.62
CA CYS A 137 1.79 24.39 -3.55
C CYS A 137 0.89 25.20 -4.51
N ARG A 138 -0.43 25.01 -4.49
CA ARG A 138 -1.36 25.82 -5.31
C ARG A 138 -1.76 27.13 -4.61
N ASN A 139 -1.63 27.21 -3.29
CA ASN A 139 -2.11 28.32 -2.47
C ASN A 139 -0.98 29.16 -1.85
N GLY A 140 0.27 28.97 -2.28
CA GLY A 140 1.44 29.77 -1.88
C GLY A 140 2.20 30.19 -3.11
#